data_AF-A0A1F9X6K9-F1
#
_entry.id   AF-A0A1F9X6K9-F1
#
_cell.length_a   1.000
_cell.length_b   1.000
_cell.length_c   1.000
_cell.angle_alpha   90.00
_cell.angle_beta   90.00
_cell.angle_gamma   90.00
#
_symmetry.space_group_name_H-M   'P 1'
#
loop_
_entity.id
_entity.type
_entity.pdbx_description
1 polymer ?
#
loop_
_entity_poly.entity_id
_entity_poly.type
_entity_poly.pdbx_seq_one_letter_code
_entity_poly.pdbx_strand_id
1 'polypeptide(L)'
;MKRKLLRFRTIFFGLLGLFFIFAGINGVFSPANNSDATTLISIIILIFVGLFLIFIAFGPHDIMKRLKDSHKQPQKIKETKVTCEACGNVWYYGKQEVLENKAAAMQNLGKCLMCCGGCLPAVLMQNKKLNDLSRCQKCGSRATKKEEITHDIQSVNPHN
;
A
#
# COMPACT_ATOMS: atom_id res chain seq x y z
N MET A 1 -6.70 17.39 -7.46
CA MET A 1 -5.36 16.78 -7.26
C MET A 1 -4.79 15.98 -8.44
N LYS A 2 -5.58 15.50 -9.42
CA LYS A 2 -5.10 14.62 -10.53
C LYS A 2 -4.03 15.20 -11.48
N ARG A 3 -3.90 16.52 -11.63
CA ARG A 3 -2.93 17.12 -12.56
C ARG A 3 -1.49 17.17 -12.03
N LYS A 4 -1.28 17.07 -10.71
CA LYS A 4 0.07 17.17 -10.10
C LYS A 4 0.86 15.86 -10.22
N LEU A 5 0.19 14.70 -10.21
CA LEU A 5 0.85 13.39 -10.28
C LEU A 5 1.40 13.07 -11.68
N LEU A 6 0.74 13.56 -12.74
CA LEU A 6 1.16 13.32 -14.12
C LEU A 6 2.49 14.03 -14.43
N ARG A 7 2.70 15.24 -13.88
CA ARG A 7 3.94 16.01 -14.07
C ARG A 7 5.14 15.39 -13.37
N PHE A 8 4.95 14.74 -12.22
CA PHE A 8 6.06 14.09 -11.51
C PHE A 8 6.59 12.88 -12.29
N ARG A 9 5.72 12.15 -12.99
CA ARG A 9 6.09 10.98 -13.80
C ARG A 9 6.90 11.35 -15.04
N THR A 10 6.51 12.40 -15.77
CA THR A 10 7.30 12.89 -16.91
C THR A 10 8.65 13.46 -16.49
N ILE A 11 8.74 14.13 -15.33
CA ILE A 11 9.99 14.68 -14.83
C ILE A 11 10.94 13.56 -14.38
N PHE A 12 10.47 12.56 -13.63
CA PHE A 12 11.32 11.48 -13.13
C PHE A 12 11.86 10.58 -14.25
N PHE A 13 11.02 10.20 -15.21
CA PHE A 13 11.46 9.40 -16.37
C PHE A 13 12.31 10.23 -17.36
N GLY A 14 12.05 11.53 -17.48
CA GLY A 14 12.90 12.44 -18.25
C GLY A 14 14.31 12.57 -17.65
N LEU A 15 14.42 12.70 -16.32
CA LEU A 15 15.70 12.78 -15.61
C LEU A 15 16.49 11.47 -15.68
N LEU A 16 15.82 10.31 -15.55
CA LEU A 16 16.46 9.00 -15.68
C LEU A 16 16.96 8.75 -17.12
N GLY A 17 16.16 9.12 -18.13
CA GLY A 17 16.59 9.06 -19.53
C GLY A 17 17.80 9.96 -19.80
N LEU A 18 17.82 11.18 -19.26
CA LEU A 18 18.95 12.09 -19.40
C LEU A 18 20.21 11.57 -18.70
N PHE A 19 20.06 10.87 -17.56
CA PHE A 19 21.16 10.28 -16.82
C PHE A 19 21.84 9.14 -17.61
N PHE A 20 21.06 8.28 -18.29
CA PHE A 20 21.61 7.25 -19.16
C PHE A 20 22.29 7.82 -20.42
N ILE A 21 21.76 8.93 -20.96
CA ILE A 21 22.41 9.65 -22.07
C ILE A 21 23.75 10.26 -21.59
N PHE A 22 23.77 10.92 -20.43
CA PHE A 22 24.99 11.55 -19.89
C PHE A 22 26.06 10.52 -19.45
N ALA A 23 25.65 9.39 -18.89
CA ALA A 23 26.56 8.28 -18.56
C ALA A 23 27.12 7.60 -19.81
N GLY A 24 26.34 7.55 -20.91
CA GLY A 24 26.79 7.00 -22.19
C GLY A 24 27.83 7.88 -22.91
N ILE A 25 27.74 9.21 -22.80
CA ILE A 25 28.63 10.12 -23.55
C ILE A 25 30.03 10.23 -22.90
N ASN A 26 30.15 10.10 -21.57
CA ASN A 26 31.44 10.26 -20.88
C ASN A 26 32.25 8.96 -20.70
N GLY A 27 31.69 7.79 -21.02
CA GLY A 27 32.33 6.48 -20.79
C GLY A 27 32.69 5.67 -22.04
N VAL A 28 32.24 6.06 -23.24
CA VAL A 28 32.40 5.27 -24.48
C VAL A 28 33.73 5.50 -25.21
N PHE A 29 34.60 6.38 -24.71
CA PHE A 29 35.93 6.63 -25.30
C PHE A 29 37.09 6.25 -24.37
N SER A 30 37.16 4.97 -24.01
CA SER A 30 38.45 4.31 -23.78
C SER A 30 38.35 2.85 -24.18
N PRO A 31 38.83 2.46 -25.37
CA PRO A 31 38.90 1.07 -25.79
C PRO A 31 40.05 0.37 -25.07
N ALA A 32 39.83 -0.07 -23.82
CA ALA A 32 40.69 -1.06 -23.18
C ALA A 32 40.21 -2.47 -23.60
N ASN A 33 40.64 -2.87 -24.81
CA ASN A 33 40.90 -4.21 -25.38
C ASN A 33 40.37 -5.53 -24.75
N ASN A 34 39.30 -5.56 -23.96
CA ASN A 34 38.65 -6.81 -23.52
C ASN A 34 37.30 -6.97 -24.24
N SER A 35 37.28 -7.83 -25.27
CA SER A 35 36.13 -8.14 -26.13
C SER A 35 34.89 -8.66 -25.39
N ASP A 36 35.04 -9.12 -24.16
CA ASP A 36 33.99 -9.82 -23.41
C ASP A 36 33.12 -8.88 -22.56
N ALA A 37 33.64 -7.70 -22.20
CA ALA A 37 32.91 -6.73 -21.37
C ALA A 37 31.90 -5.90 -22.19
N THR A 38 32.23 -5.61 -23.45
CA THR A 38 31.38 -4.81 -24.35
C THR A 38 30.10 -5.54 -24.74
N THR A 39 30.15 -6.86 -24.88
CA THR A 39 28.97 -7.69 -25.20
C THR A 39 27.99 -7.73 -24.03
N LEU A 40 28.46 -7.93 -22.79
CA LEU A 40 27.62 -7.93 -21.60
C LEU A 40 26.89 -6.60 -21.38
N ILE A 41 27.58 -5.47 -21.58
CA ILE A 41 26.99 -4.14 -21.43
C ILE A 41 25.85 -3.95 -22.46
N SER A 42 26.05 -4.38 -23.71
CA SER A 42 25.03 -4.26 -24.74
C SER A 42 23.77 -5.11 -24.45
N ILE A 43 23.94 -6.32 -23.91
CA ILE A 43 22.83 -7.19 -23.50
C ILE A 43 22.02 -6.57 -22.35
N ILE A 44 22.71 -6.01 -21.34
CA ILE A 44 22.04 -5.34 -20.21
C ILE A 44 21.18 -4.17 -20.70
N ILE A 45 21.72 -3.35 -21.62
CA ILE A 45 20.98 -2.22 -22.21
C ILE A 45 19.72 -2.72 -22.92
N LEU A 46 19.80 -3.78 -23.73
CA LEU A 46 18.64 -4.33 -24.43
C LEU A 46 17.57 -4.87 -23.46
N ILE A 47 17.95 -5.52 -22.37
CA ILE A 47 17.02 -6.00 -21.34
C ILE A 47 16.31 -4.81 -20.67
N PHE A 48 17.04 -3.76 -20.30
CA PHE A 48 16.46 -2.56 -19.68
C PHE A 48 15.49 -1.85 -20.62
N VAL A 49 15.85 -1.70 -21.91
CA VAL A 49 14.96 -1.10 -22.93
C VAL A 49 13.70 -1.96 -23.11
N GLY A 50 13.84 -3.29 -23.16
CA GLY A 50 12.70 -4.20 -23.28
C GLY A 50 11.73 -4.11 -22.10
N LEU A 51 12.25 -4.16 -20.86
CA LEU A 51 11.44 -4.02 -19.65
C LEU A 51 10.75 -2.66 -19.55
N PHE A 52 11.44 -1.60 -20.00
CA PHE A 52 10.88 -0.25 -20.04
C PHE A 52 9.69 -0.13 -21.01
N LEU A 53 9.81 -0.72 -22.20
CA LEU A 53 8.71 -0.76 -23.18
C LEU A 53 7.51 -1.56 -22.65
N ILE A 54 7.76 -2.69 -21.99
CA ILE A 54 6.70 -3.48 -21.33
C ILE A 54 6.00 -2.65 -20.25
N PHE A 55 6.74 -1.90 -19.44
CA PHE A 55 6.16 -1.04 -18.39
C PHE A 55 5.34 0.13 -18.94
N ILE A 56 5.71 0.66 -20.11
CA ILE A 56 4.92 1.69 -20.81
C ILE A 56 3.64 1.08 -21.38
N ALA A 57 3.74 -0.07 -22.06
CA ALA A 57 2.61 -0.73 -22.71
C ALA A 57 1.58 -1.28 -21.70
N PHE A 58 2.04 -1.88 -20.61
CA PHE A 58 1.20 -2.44 -19.54
C PHE A 58 1.10 -1.51 -18.33
N GLY A 59 1.31 -0.21 -18.53
CA GLY A 59 1.34 0.75 -17.43
C GLY A 59 0.08 0.70 -16.54
N PRO A 60 0.19 1.05 -15.25
CA PRO A 60 -0.86 0.85 -14.23
C PRO A 60 -2.08 1.77 -14.37
N HIS A 61 -2.37 2.27 -15.56
CA HIS A 61 -3.47 3.19 -15.81
C HIS A 61 -4.85 2.52 -15.64
N ASP A 62 -4.96 1.23 -16.00
CA ASP A 62 -6.24 0.51 -15.90
C ASP A 62 -6.59 0.06 -14.47
N ILE A 63 -5.59 -0.12 -13.60
CA ILE A 63 -5.81 -0.54 -12.20
C ILE A 63 -6.52 0.57 -11.41
N MET A 64 -6.17 1.85 -11.64
CA MET A 64 -6.74 2.95 -10.87
C MET A 64 -8.17 3.31 -11.27
N LYS A 65 -8.62 2.97 -12.49
CA LYS A 65 -9.99 3.29 -12.94
C LYS A 65 -11.02 2.41 -12.25
N ARG A 66 -10.71 1.13 -12.00
CA ARG A 66 -11.61 0.18 -11.32
C ARG A 66 -11.86 0.51 -9.84
N LEU A 67 -10.94 1.21 -9.17
CA LEU A 67 -11.11 1.57 -7.77
C LEU A 67 -12.04 2.77 -7.54
N LYS A 68 -12.26 3.61 -8.56
CA LYS A 68 -13.04 4.84 -8.38
C LYS A 68 -14.55 4.62 -8.44
N ASP A 69 -15.01 3.57 -9.13
CA ASP A 69 -16.43 3.33 -9.37
C ASP A 69 -17.11 2.53 -8.24
N SER A 70 -16.36 2.09 -7.22
CA SER A 70 -16.89 1.31 -6.09
C SER A 70 -17.60 2.13 -4.99
N HIS A 71 -17.76 3.45 -5.15
CA HIS A 71 -18.26 4.33 -4.07
C HIS A 71 -19.72 4.80 -4.19
N LYS A 72 -20.53 4.22 -5.09
CA LYS A 72 -21.93 4.66 -5.29
C LYS A 72 -22.95 3.55 -5.01
N GLN A 73 -22.86 2.91 -3.84
CA GLN A 73 -23.91 2.04 -3.30
C GLN A 73 -24.44 2.68 -2.01
N PRO A 74 -25.75 2.61 -1.71
CA PRO A 74 -26.30 3.04 -0.43
C PRO A 74 -25.54 2.30 0.68
N GLN A 75 -24.81 3.04 1.50
CA GLN A 75 -23.94 2.46 2.52
C GLN A 75 -24.82 1.92 3.64
N LYS A 76 -25.17 0.64 3.56
CA LYS A 76 -25.62 -0.12 4.73
C LYS A 76 -24.43 -0.25 5.66
N ILE A 77 -24.39 0.58 6.69
CA ILE A 77 -23.34 0.47 7.70
C ILE A 77 -23.78 -0.63 8.66
N LYS A 78 -23.08 -1.76 8.58
CA LYS A 78 -23.20 -2.86 9.54
C LYS A 78 -22.21 -2.58 10.66
N GLU A 79 -22.73 -2.29 11.84
CA GLU A 79 -21.95 -2.10 13.06
C GLU A 79 -22.27 -3.23 14.03
N THR A 80 -21.23 -3.73 14.69
CA THR A 80 -21.40 -4.67 15.79
C THR A 80 -21.28 -3.89 17.08
N LYS A 81 -22.37 -3.82 17.82
CA LYS A 81 -22.40 -3.31 19.18
C LYS A 81 -21.90 -4.41 20.11
N VAL A 82 -20.97 -4.08 20.99
CA VAL A 82 -20.45 -5.00 21.99
C VAL A 82 -20.60 -4.38 23.36
N THR A 83 -21.18 -5.15 24.27
CA THR A 83 -21.41 -4.78 25.66
C THR A 83 -20.62 -5.72 26.56
N CYS A 84 -19.75 -5.19 27.41
CA CYS A 84 -19.07 -6.01 28.42
C CYS A 84 -20.04 -6.31 29.57
N GLU A 85 -20.22 -7.59 29.89
CA GLU A 85 -21.08 -8.02 30.99
C GLU A 85 -20.47 -7.72 32.36
N ALA A 86 -19.14 -7.64 32.45
CA ALA A 86 -18.43 -7.44 33.72
C ALA A 86 -18.43 -5.98 34.19
N CYS A 87 -18.37 -5.01 33.26
CA CYS A 87 -18.29 -3.58 33.61
C CYS A 87 -19.36 -2.71 32.95
N GLY A 88 -20.23 -3.28 32.13
CA GLY A 88 -21.29 -2.56 31.41
C GLY A 88 -20.79 -1.65 30.29
N ASN A 89 -19.49 -1.62 29.98
CA ASN A 89 -18.97 -0.77 28.93
C ASN A 89 -19.48 -1.21 27.55
N VAL A 90 -20.07 -0.29 26.80
CA VAL A 90 -20.54 -0.51 25.43
C VAL A 90 -19.56 0.15 24.46
N TRP A 91 -19.18 -0.57 23.41
CA TRP A 91 -18.45 -0.02 22.27
C TRP A 91 -19.02 -0.58 20.96
N TYR A 92 -18.75 0.13 19.87
CA TYR A 92 -19.22 -0.22 18.54
C TYR A 92 -18.00 -0.41 17.66
N TYR A 93 -18.02 -1.44 16.82
CA TYR A 93 -17.01 -1.58 15.76
C TYR A 93 -17.66 -1.97 14.44
N GLY A 94 -17.19 -1.35 13.37
CA GLY A 94 -17.61 -1.66 12.00
C GLY A 94 -16.71 -2.68 11.31
N LYS A 95 -17.09 -3.08 10.10
CA LYS A 95 -16.24 -3.89 9.21
C LYS A 95 -14.88 -3.23 8.92
N GLN A 96 -14.85 -1.90 8.87
CA GLN A 96 -13.64 -1.10 8.65
C GLN A 96 -12.62 -1.34 9.76
N GLU A 97 -13.03 -1.27 11.02
CA GLU A 97 -12.13 -1.48 12.17
C GLU A 97 -11.58 -2.90 12.25
N VAL A 98 -12.39 -3.90 11.88
CA VAL A 98 -11.93 -5.30 11.78
C VAL A 98 -10.85 -5.42 10.69
N LEU A 99 -11.05 -4.76 9.55
CA LEU A 99 -10.08 -4.77 8.46
C LEU A 99 -8.79 -4.05 8.86
N GLU A 100 -8.88 -2.91 9.54
CA GLU A 100 -7.72 -2.16 10.03
C GLU A 100 -6.92 -2.97 11.06
N ASN A 101 -7.58 -3.68 11.98
CA ASN A 101 -6.91 -4.57 12.91
C ASN A 101 -6.22 -5.75 12.21
N LYS A 102 -6.85 -6.35 11.20
CA LYS A 102 -6.22 -7.40 10.38
C LYS A 102 -5.02 -6.87 9.59
N ALA A 103 -5.15 -5.67 9.02
CA ALA A 103 -4.07 -5.02 8.29
C ALA A 103 -2.89 -4.68 9.22
N ALA A 104 -3.17 -4.20 10.43
CA ALA A 104 -2.15 -3.99 11.46
C ALA A 104 -1.46 -5.29 11.86
N ALA A 105 -2.19 -6.40 11.97
CA ALA A 105 -1.61 -7.71 12.29
C ALA A 105 -0.70 -8.21 11.18
N MET A 106 -1.12 -8.08 9.91
CA MET A 106 -0.27 -8.40 8.76
C MET A 106 0.97 -7.51 8.69
N GLN A 107 0.84 -6.21 8.99
CA GLN A 107 1.99 -5.30 9.01
C GLN A 107 3.00 -5.70 10.08
N ASN A 108 2.54 -6.10 11.26
CA ASN A 108 3.42 -6.58 12.32
C ASN A 108 4.11 -7.90 11.92
N LEU A 109 3.39 -8.84 11.30
CA LEU A 109 3.98 -10.08 10.76
C LEU A 109 5.04 -9.83 9.68
N GLY A 110 4.76 -8.92 8.75
CA GLY A 110 5.70 -8.53 7.70
C GLY A 110 7.00 -7.95 8.26
N LYS A 111 6.91 -7.18 9.37
CA LYS A 111 8.09 -6.69 10.09
C LYS A 111 8.88 -7.80 10.77
N CYS A 112 8.20 -8.76 11.39
CA CYS A 112 8.86 -9.92 12.00
C CYS A 112 9.64 -10.73 10.95
N LEU A 113 9.09 -10.89 9.74
CA LEU A 113 9.77 -11.56 8.63
C LEU A 113 10.98 -10.74 8.12
N MET A 114 10.86 -9.42 8.05
CA MET A 114 11.97 -8.52 7.68
C MET A 114 13.12 -8.56 8.70
N CYS A 115 12.83 -8.73 9.98
CA CYS A 115 13.84 -8.86 11.03
C CYS A 115 14.76 -10.07 10.80
N CYS A 116 14.23 -11.17 10.26
CA CYS A 116 15.00 -12.36 9.92
C CYS A 116 15.85 -12.22 8.64
N GLY A 117 15.58 -11.22 7.79
CA GLY A 117 16.29 -10.97 6.52
C GLY A 117 17.40 -9.92 6.58
N GLY A 118 17.61 -9.29 7.74
CA GLY A 118 18.58 -8.22 7.93
C GLY A 118 18.07 -7.21 8.95
N CYS A 119 18.72 -7.13 10.10
CA CYS A 119 18.22 -6.52 11.33
C CYS A 119 18.15 -4.96 11.35
N LEU A 120 18.43 -4.26 10.25
CA LEU A 120 18.48 -2.79 10.20
C LEU A 120 17.17 -2.07 9.83
N PRO A 121 16.34 -2.51 8.87
CA PRO A 121 15.12 -1.77 8.48
C PRO A 121 13.96 -1.94 9.49
N ALA A 122 13.97 -3.02 10.28
CA ALA A 122 12.85 -3.38 11.15
C ALA A 122 12.74 -2.51 12.41
N VAL A 123 13.85 -1.96 12.90
CA VAL A 123 13.89 -1.12 14.12
C VAL A 123 13.20 0.23 13.91
N LEU A 124 13.19 0.75 12.68
CA LEU A 124 12.61 2.07 12.38
C LEU A 124 11.08 2.05 12.23
N MET A 125 10.45 0.87 12.16
CA MET A 125 9.01 0.74 11.93
C MET A 125 8.25 0.41 13.22
N GLN A 126 7.65 1.41 13.86
CA GLN A 126 6.82 1.25 15.07
C GLN A 126 5.68 0.23 14.90
N ASN A 127 5.63 -0.79 15.75
CA ASN A 127 4.54 -1.78 15.76
C ASN A 127 3.19 -1.09 15.92
N LYS A 128 2.21 -1.46 15.07
CA LYS A 128 0.86 -0.94 15.23
C LYS A 128 0.20 -1.67 16.40
N LYS A 129 -0.44 -0.89 17.29
CA LYS A 129 -1.24 -1.43 18.39
C LYS A 129 -2.42 -2.20 17.79
N LEU A 130 -2.55 -3.47 18.17
CA LEU A 130 -3.70 -4.30 17.84
C LEU A 130 -4.74 -4.11 18.93
N ASN A 131 -5.93 -3.66 18.56
CA ASN A 131 -7.05 -3.57 19.49
C ASN A 131 -7.74 -4.93 19.51
N ASP A 132 -7.68 -5.61 20.66
CA ASP A 132 -8.34 -6.90 20.83
C ASP A 132 -9.85 -6.69 20.96
N LEU A 133 -10.59 -6.77 19.85
CA LEU A 133 -12.04 -6.52 19.81
C LEU A 133 -12.86 -7.50 20.66
N SER A 134 -12.24 -8.63 21.04
CA SER A 134 -12.84 -9.67 21.88
C SER A 134 -12.75 -9.37 23.38
N ARG A 135 -12.00 -8.33 23.76
CA ARG A 135 -11.67 -8.01 25.13
C ARG A 135 -12.11 -6.59 25.46
N CYS A 136 -12.73 -6.41 26.62
CA CYS A 136 -13.07 -5.07 27.07
C CYS A 136 -11.79 -4.27 27.35
N GLN A 137 -11.68 -3.07 26.76
CA GLN A 137 -10.52 -2.20 26.94
C GLN A 137 -10.42 -1.58 28.35
N LYS A 138 -11.50 -1.57 29.12
CA LYS A 138 -11.52 -1.02 30.49
C LYS A 138 -11.16 -2.06 31.56
N CYS A 139 -11.80 -3.23 31.52
CA CYS A 139 -11.64 -4.24 32.57
C CYS A 139 -10.86 -5.48 32.15
N GLY A 140 -10.50 -5.63 30.86
CA GLY A 140 -9.78 -6.80 30.36
C GLY A 140 -10.60 -8.10 30.31
N SER A 141 -11.88 -8.07 30.68
CA SER A 141 -12.78 -9.23 30.63
C SER A 141 -13.09 -9.63 29.19
N ARG A 142 -13.29 -10.95 28.98
CA ARG A 142 -13.73 -11.57 27.72
C ARG A 142 -15.24 -11.83 27.68
N ALA A 143 -15.95 -11.58 28.79
CA ALA A 143 -17.39 -11.70 28.86
C ALA A 143 -18.04 -10.49 28.14
N THR A 144 -18.35 -10.68 26.86
CA THR A 144 -18.91 -9.64 25.99
C THR A 144 -20.11 -10.16 25.20
N LYS A 145 -21.25 -9.47 25.29
CA LYS A 145 -22.40 -9.69 24.39
C LYS A 145 -22.22 -8.91 23.11
N LYS A 146 -22.48 -9.54 21.97
CA LYS A 146 -22.35 -8.94 20.64
C LYS A 146 -23.72 -8.89 19.97
N GLU A 147 -24.11 -7.72 19.50
CA GLU A 147 -25.36 -7.47 18.79
C GLU A 147 -25.02 -6.85 17.43
N GLU A 148 -25.55 -7.41 16.34
CA GLU A 148 -25.42 -6.82 15.02
C GLU A 148 -26.54 -5.80 14.77
N ILE A 149 -26.16 -4.56 14.50
CA ILE A 149 -27.10 -3.49 14.17
C ILE A 149 -26.84 -3.09 12.72
N THR A 150 -27.90 -3.07 11.91
CA THR A 150 -27.82 -2.61 10.52
C THR A 150 -28.50 -1.25 10.43
N HIS A 151 -27.73 -0.22 10.11
CA HIS A 151 -28.27 1.11 9.85
C HIS A 151 -28.39 1.34 8.35
N ASP A 152 -29.61 1.64 7.89
CA ASP A 152 -29.85 2.12 6.53
C ASP A 152 -29.61 3.63 6.51
N ILE A 153 -28.45 4.06 6.04
CA ILE A 153 -28.15 5.48 5.86
C ILE A 153 -28.74 5.90 4.52
N GLN A 154 -29.79 6.72 4.55
CA GLN A 154 -30.17 7.50 3.38
C GLN A 154 -29.01 8.45 3.09
N SER A 155 -28.34 8.27 1.95
CA SER A 155 -27.23 9.12 1.54
C SER A 155 -27.70 10.57 1.49
N VAL A 156 -27.28 11.38 2.46
CA VAL A 156 -27.43 12.84 2.37
C VAL A 156 -26.59 13.27 1.17
N ASN A 157 -27.28 13.84 0.19
CA ASN A 157 -26.69 14.31 -1.05
C ASN A 157 -25.72 15.46 -0.71
N PRO A 158 -24.40 15.36 -1.01
CA PRO A 158 -23.43 16.40 -0.64
C PRO A 158 -23.53 17.67 -1.51
N HIS A 159 -24.68 17.91 -2.13
CA HIS A 159 -24.94 19.00 -3.08
C HIS A 159 -26.19 19.83 -2.75
N ASN A 160 -26.68 19.78 -1.50
CA ASN A 160 -27.73 20.69 -1.03
C ASN A 160 -27.15 21.65 0.02
#